data_AF-A0A6A5K0G0-F1
#
_entry.id   AF-A0A6A5K0G0-F1
#
_cell.length_a   1.000
_cell.length_b   1.000
_cell.length_c   1.000
_cell.angle_alpha   90.00
_cell.angle_beta   90.00
_cell.angle_gamma   90.00
#
_symmetry.space_group_name_H-M   'P 1'
#
loop_
_entity.id
_entity.type
_entity.pdbx_description
1 polymer ?
#
loop_
_entity_poly.entity_id
_entity_poly.type
_entity_poly.pdbx_seq_one_letter_code
_entity_poly.pdbx_strand_id
1 'polypeptide(L)' 'ITTNASKNFISKKFLNNVTSLAIKVKKVPIKAYNLISKVKRYYVVIYYTFKIITSKLETTTLPKH' A
#
# COMPACT_ATOMS: atom_id res chain seq x y z
N ILE A 1 -1.01 -14.31 -4.08
CA ILE A 1 -0.77 -13.06 -3.31
C ILE A 1 -1.03 -13.28 -1.83
N THR A 2 -0.29 -12.59 -0.95
CA THR A 2 -0.53 -12.63 0.50
C THR A 2 -1.10 -11.29 0.95
N THR A 3 -2.28 -11.29 1.55
CA THR A 3 -3.00 -10.06 1.94
C THR A 3 -3.41 -10.13 3.40
N ASN A 4 -3.56 -8.96 4.01
CA ASN A 4 -4.12 -8.89 5.35
C ASN A 4 -5.62 -9.22 5.33
N ALA A 5 -6.16 -9.62 6.48
CA ALA A 5 -7.56 -9.96 6.66
C ALA A 5 -8.52 -8.74 6.63
N SER A 6 -8.14 -7.63 6.00
CA SER A 6 -8.97 -6.43 5.94
C SER A 6 -10.21 -6.65 5.06
N LYS A 7 -11.24 -5.83 5.31
CA LYS A 7 -12.57 -5.92 4.67
C LYS A 7 -12.49 -5.90 3.13
N ASN A 8 -11.53 -5.19 2.56
CA ASN A 8 -11.37 -5.05 1.12
C ASN A 8 -10.93 -6.37 0.45
N PHE A 9 -10.03 -7.13 1.08
CA PHE A 9 -9.49 -8.38 0.52
C PHE A 9 -10.36 -9.61 0.80
N ILE A 10 -11.37 -9.48 1.66
CA ILE A 10 -12.38 -10.53 1.88
C ILE A 10 -13.69 -10.26 1.13
N SER A 11 -13.78 -9.14 0.42
CA SER A 11 -14.99 -8.79 -0.33
C SER A 11 -15.23 -9.76 -1.48
N LYS A 12 -16.50 -10.07 -1.75
CA LYS A 12 -16.90 -10.97 -2.85
C LYS A 12 -16.38 -10.48 -4.21
N LYS A 13 -16.43 -9.15 -4.44
CA LYS A 13 -15.90 -8.52 -5.67
C LYS A 13 -14.41 -8.82 -5.85
N PHE A 14 -13.61 -8.67 -4.80
CA PHE A 14 -12.18 -8.98 -4.86
C PHE A 14 -11.94 -10.48 -5.13
N LEU A 15 -12.60 -11.36 -4.38
CA LEU A 15 -12.42 -12.81 -4.54
C LEU A 15 -12.83 -13.29 -5.94
N ASN A 16 -13.91 -12.74 -6.51
CA ASN A 16 -14.33 -13.08 -7.87
C ASN A 16 -13.27 -12.69 -8.90
N ASN A 17 -12.74 -11.47 -8.84
CA ASN A 17 -11.70 -11.00 -9.77
C ASN A 17 -10.40 -11.80 -9.65
N VAL A 18 -10.03 -12.19 -8.43
CA VAL A 18 -8.78 -12.92 -8.21
C VAL A 18 -8.94 -14.39 -8.64
N THR A 19 -10.11 -14.98 -8.43
CA THR A 19 -10.47 -16.32 -8.91
C THR A 19 -10.50 -16.36 -10.43
N SER A 20 -11.07 -15.35 -11.11
CA SER A 20 -11.10 -15.30 -12.58
C SER A 20 -9.71 -15.22 -13.20
N LEU A 21 -8.71 -14.76 -12.44
CA LEU A 21 -7.31 -14.70 -12.85
C LEU A 21 -6.49 -15.93 -12.39
N ALA A 22 -7.13 -16.96 -11.82
CA ALA A 22 -6.48 -18.14 -11.25
C ALA A 22 -5.40 -17.82 -10.18
N ILE A 23 -5.54 -16.69 -9.48
CA ILE A 23 -4.58 -16.27 -8.46
C ILE A 23 -4.98 -16.84 -7.10
N LYS A 24 -4.03 -17.49 -6.41
CA LYS A 24 -4.24 -17.95 -5.03
C LYS A 24 -4.05 -16.81 -4.02
N VAL A 25 -5.02 -16.63 -3.12
CA VAL A 25 -4.94 -15.65 -2.01
C VAL A 25 -4.58 -16.35 -0.70
N LYS A 26 -3.51 -15.89 -0.05
CA LYS A 26 -3.17 -16.28 1.33
C LYS A 26 -3.55 -15.14 2.27
N LYS A 27 -4.56 -15.36 3.10
CA LYS A 27 -5.02 -14.40 4.11
C LYS A 27 -4.16 -14.51 5.37
N VAL A 28 -3.67 -13.38 5.87
CA VAL A 28 -2.96 -13.30 7.17
C VAL A 28 -3.71 -12.40 8.14
N PRO A 29 -3.68 -12.67 9.46
CA PRO A 29 -4.27 -11.77 10.46
C PRO A 29 -3.76 -10.34 10.28
N ILE A 30 -4.61 -9.32 10.55
CA ILE A 30 -4.22 -7.91 10.41
C ILE A 30 -3.00 -7.57 11.28
N LYS A 31 -2.89 -8.24 12.44
CA LYS A 31 -1.77 -8.13 13.39
C LYS A 31 -0.56 -9.02 13.03
N ALA A 32 -0.54 -9.70 11.89
CA ALA A 32 0.61 -10.50 11.46
C ALA A 32 1.74 -9.57 10.95
N TYR A 33 2.37 -8.86 11.89
CA TYR A 33 3.36 -7.83 11.64
C TYR A 33 4.46 -8.33 10.71
N ASN A 34 5.03 -9.50 10.94
CA ASN A 34 6.19 -9.99 10.16
C ASN A 34 5.90 -10.20 8.67
N LEU A 35 4.68 -10.64 8.31
CA LEU A 35 4.32 -10.93 6.92
C LEU A 35 3.96 -9.65 6.13
N ILE A 36 3.36 -8.66 6.80
CA ILE A 36 2.99 -7.38 6.20
C ILE A 36 4.14 -6.34 6.31
N SER A 37 5.14 -6.60 7.17
CA SER A 37 6.26 -5.69 7.44
C SER A 37 7.04 -5.32 6.18
N LYS A 38 7.19 -6.23 5.21
CA LYS A 38 7.88 -5.92 3.95
C LYS A 38 7.15 -4.80 3.19
N VAL A 39 5.83 -4.93 3.01
CA VAL A 39 5.02 -3.92 2.34
C VAL A 39 5.06 -2.58 3.10
N LYS A 40 4.99 -2.62 4.43
CA LYS A 40 5.12 -1.41 5.27
C LYS A 40 6.47 -0.73 5.08
N ARG A 41 7.59 -1.47 5.01
CA ARG A 41 8.93 -0.91 4.78
C ARG A 41 9.01 -0.15 3.45
N TYR A 42 8.48 -0.73 2.37
CA TYR A 42 8.44 -0.04 1.07
C TYR A 42 7.52 1.19 1.10
N TYR A 43 6.34 1.08 1.71
CA TYR A 43 5.40 2.18 1.83
C TYR A 43 6.02 3.39 2.54
N VAL A 44 6.77 3.17 3.63
CA VAL A 44 7.44 4.24 4.37
C VAL A 44 8.42 5.01 3.48
N VAL A 45 9.26 4.31 2.71
CA VAL A 45 10.21 4.95 1.80
C VAL A 45 9.48 5.78 0.75
N ILE A 46 8.47 5.21 0.09
CA ILE A 46 7.68 5.89 -0.95
C ILE A 46 7.01 7.14 -0.37
N TYR A 47 6.42 7.03 0.82
CA TYR A 47 5.76 8.14 1.49
C TYR A 47 6.72 9.30 1.79
N TYR A 48 7.92 9.00 2.30
CA TYR A 48 8.93 10.02 2.56
C TYR A 48 9.46 10.65 1.28
N THR A 49 9.75 9.87 0.25
CA THR A 49 10.17 10.40 -1.05
C THR A 49 9.12 11.34 -1.62
N PHE A 50 7.84 10.95 -1.60
CA PHE A 50 6.75 11.81 -2.01
C PHE A 50 6.73 13.12 -1.22
N LYS A 51 6.81 13.05 0.11
CA LYS A 51 6.81 14.23 0.99
C LYS A 51 7.98 15.18 0.71
N ILE A 52 9.18 14.65 0.44
CA ILE A 52 10.36 15.46 0.10
C ILE A 52 10.14 16.17 -1.24
N ILE A 53 9.63 15.47 -2.25
CA ILE A 53 9.36 16.04 -3.57
C ILE A 53 8.29 17.14 -3.46
N THR A 54 7.17 16.87 -2.78
CA THR A 54 6.10 17.87 -2.63
C THR A 54 6.57 19.09 -1.85
N SER A 55 7.30 18.90 -0.75
CA SER A 55 7.86 20.03 0.01
C SER A 55 8.82 20.86 -0.84
N LYS A 56 9.65 20.21 -1.67
CA LYS A 56 10.55 20.94 -2.58
C LYS A 56 9.76 21.73 -3.63
N LEU A 57 8.72 21.14 -4.22
CA LEU A 57 7.86 21.83 -5.19
C LEU A 57 7.17 23.05 -4.57
N GLU A 58 6.61 22.92 -3.37
CA GLU A 58 6.00 24.04 -2.62
C GLU A 58 6.99 25.18 -2.37
N THR A 59 8.25 24.86 -2.02
CA THR A 59 9.30 25.88 -1.83
C THR A 59 9.79 26.53 -3.13
N THR A 60 9.57 25.87 -4.29
CA THR A 60 10.03 26.39 -5.59
C THR A 60 8.99 27.34 -6.21
N THR A 61 7.72 27.25 -5.81
CA THR A 61 6.62 28.10 -6.31
C THR A 61 6.46 29.46 -5.62
N LEU A 62 7.31 29.80 -4.63
CA LEU A 62 7.37 31.13 -4.05
C LEU A 62 8.65 31.84 -4.52
N PRO A 63 8.61 32.63 -5.61
CA PRO A 63 9.55 33.73 -5.70
C PRO A 63 9.20 34.68 -4.55
N LYS A 64 10.15 34.87 -3.63
CA LYS A 64 10.14 36.03 -2.74
C LYS A 64 10.30 37.26 -3.63
N HIS A 65 9.20 37.91 -3.98
CA HIS A 65 9.14 39.28 -4.46
C HIS A 65 8.28 40.08 -3.50
#